data_AF-A0A957D2N7-F1
#
_entry.id   AF-A0A957D2N7-F1
#
_cell.length_a   1.000
_cell.length_b   1.000
_cell.length_c   1.000
_cell.angle_alpha   90.00
_cell.angle_beta   90.00
_cell.angle_gamma   90.00
#
_symmetry.space_group_name_H-M   'P 1'
#
loop_
_entity.id
_entity.type
_entity.pdbx_description
1 polymer ?
#
loop_
_entity_poly.entity_id
_entity_poly.type
_entity_poly.pdbx_seq_one_letter_code
_entity_poly.pdbx_strand_id
1 'polypeptide(L)' 'MRFLVTGGAGFLGSTLANHLAQAGHEVFVLDDLSNGDAAYLDT' A
#
# COMPACT_ATOMS: atom_id res chain seq x y z
N MET A 1 -0.01 12.82 7.16
CA MET A 1 1.25 12.29 7.70
C MET A 1 1.96 11.48 6.61
N ARG A 2 3.19 11.01 6.85
CA ARG A 2 3.95 10.19 5.89
C ARG A 2 4.06 8.76 6.43
N PHE A 3 3.68 7.77 5.62
CA PHE A 3 3.71 6.36 5.99
C PHE A 3 4.56 5.55 5.00
N LEU A 4 5.28 4.56 5.50
CA LEU A 4 5.90 3.50 4.71
C LEU A 4 5.19 2.19 5.03
N VAL A 5 4.63 1.55 4.01
CA VAL A 5 3.98 0.23 4.11
C VAL A 5 4.85 -0.78 3.38
N THR A 6 5.49 -1.68 4.14
CA THR A 6 6.21 -2.84 3.58
C THR A 6 5.25 -3.99 3.32
N GLY A 7 5.37 -4.69 2.20
CA GLY A 7 4.38 -5.70 1.81
C GLY A 7 3.04 -5.09 1.39
N GLY A 8 3.07 -3.84 0.90
CA GLY A 8 1.88 -3.03 0.60
C GLY A 8 1.08 -3.48 -0.62
N ALA A 9 1.60 -4.38 -1.45
CA ALA A 9 0.85 -4.99 -2.56
C ALA A 9 0.20 -6.33 -2.16
N GLY A 10 0.31 -6.76 -0.89
CA GLY A 10 -0.38 -7.93 -0.35
C GLY A 10 -1.80 -7.65 0.16
N PHE A 11 -2.51 -8.67 0.63
CA PHE A 11 -3.91 -8.58 1.08
C PHE A 11 -4.15 -7.48 2.15
N LEU A 12 -3.39 -7.50 3.25
CA LEU A 12 -3.52 -6.49 4.31
C LEU A 12 -2.84 -5.17 3.95
N GLY A 13 -1.67 -5.26 3.29
CA GLY A 13 -0.85 -4.12 2.94
C GLY A 13 -1.58 -3.15 2.00
N SER A 14 -2.24 -3.67 0.98
CA SER A 14 -2.97 -2.87 -0.02
C SER A 14 -4.18 -2.18 0.59
N THR A 15 -4.98 -2.92 1.36
CA THR A 15 -6.14 -2.38 2.08
C THR A 15 -5.72 -1.23 3.01
N LEU A 16 -4.63 -1.40 3.77
CA LEU A 16 -4.10 -0.36 4.66
C LEU A 16 -3.55 0.83 3.86
N ALA A 17 -2.75 0.59 2.83
CA ALA A 17 -2.15 1.64 2.00
C ALA A 17 -3.22 2.50 1.34
N ASN A 18 -4.22 1.88 0.72
CA ASN A 18 -5.34 2.59 0.07
C ASN A 18 -6.15 3.38 1.10
N HIS A 19 -6.45 2.80 2.27
CA HIS A 19 -7.15 3.52 3.33
C HIS A 19 -6.41 4.77 3.81
N LEU A 20 -5.09 4.66 4.05
CA LEU A 20 -4.26 5.80 4.46
C LEU A 20 -4.17 6.86 3.36
N ALA A 21 -4.05 6.45 2.10
CA ALA A 21 -4.03 7.37 0.97
C ALA A 21 -5.38 8.11 0.82
N GLN A 22 -6.50 7.39 0.90
CA GLN A 22 -7.86 7.97 0.89
C GLN A 22 -8.10 8.92 2.06
N ALA A 23 -7.46 8.70 3.22
CA ALA A 23 -7.47 9.61 4.36
C ALA A 23 -6.59 10.87 4.18
N GLY A 24 -5.98 11.06 2.99
CA GLY A 24 -5.17 12.24 2.66
C GLY A 24 -3.74 12.18 3.21
N HIS A 25 -3.22 10.97 3.48
CA HIS A 25 -1.83 10.80 3.89
C HIS A 25 -0.92 10.49 2.69
N GLU A 26 0.35 10.86 2.80
CA GLU A 26 1.37 10.46 1.85
C GLU A 26 1.82 9.04 2.21
N VAL A 27 1.67 8.11 1.28
CA VAL A 27 1.94 6.68 1.52
C VAL A 27 2.97 6.20 0.50
N PHE A 28 4.05 5.62 1.00
CA PHE A 28 5.03 4.91 0.21
C PHE A 28 4.85 3.42 0.42
N VAL A 29 4.78 2.65 -0.66
CA VAL A 29 4.73 1.19 -0.61
C VAL A 29 6.08 0.63 -1.05
N LEU A 30 6.61 -0.29 -0.24
CA LEU A 30 7.77 -1.11 -0.59
C LEU A 30 7.33 -2.58 -0.62
N ASP A 31 7.35 -3.18 -1.79
CA ASP A 31 6.93 -4.57 -2.00
C ASP A 31 7.81 -5.21 -3.07
N ASP A 32 8.12 -6.49 -2.92
CA ASP A 32 8.91 -7.27 -3.87
C ASP A 32 8.05 -8.06 -4.86
N LEU A 33 6.72 -8.01 -4.69
CA LEU A 33 5.71 -8.67 -5.51
C LEU A 33 5.86 -10.20 -5.57
N SER A 34 6.52 -10.81 -4.57
CA SER A 34 6.65 -12.27 -4.50
C SER A 34 5.31 -12.99 -4.34
N ASN A 35 4.35 -12.35 -3.67
CA ASN A 35 2.98 -12.84 -3.45
C ASN A 35 1.90 -11.73 -3.56
N GLY A 36 2.30 -10.52 -3.94
CA GLY A 36 1.42 -9.34 -4.06
C GLY A 36 1.23 -8.93 -5.51
N ASP A 37 0.22 -8.08 -5.76
CA ASP A 37 -0.03 -7.49 -7.07
C ASP A 37 -0.20 -5.98 -6.92
N ALA A 38 0.58 -5.22 -7.71
CA ALA A 38 0.51 -3.77 -7.70
C ALA A 38 -0.88 -3.24 -8.13
N ALA A 39 -1.67 -4.04 -8.86
CA ALA A 39 -3.06 -3.73 -9.22
C ALA A 39 -4.00 -3.63 -8.00
N TYR A 40 -3.58 -4.06 -6.81
CA TYR A 40 -4.35 -3.87 -5.58
C TYR A 40 -4.19 -2.46 -4.98
N LEU A 41 -3.28 -1.64 -5.50
CA LEU A 41 -3.11 -0.25 -5.07
C LEU A 41 -3.98 0.68 -5.91
N ASP A 42 -4.77 1.52 -5.23
CA ASP A 42 -5.59 2.55 -5.85
C ASP A 42 -4.69 3.76 -6.21
N THR A 43 -3.79 3.58 -7.18
CA THR A 43 -2.84 4.61 -7.65
C THR A 43 -3.50 5.74 -8.41
#